data_AF-A0A916LVC3-F1
#
_entry.id   AF-A0A916LVC3-F1
#
_cell.length_a   1.000
_cell.length_b   1.000
_cell.length_c   1.000
_cell.angle_alpha   90.00
_cell.angle_beta   90.00
_cell.angle_gamma   90.00
#
_symmetry.space_group_name_H-M   'P 1'
#
loop_
_entity.id
_entity.type
_entity.pdbx_description
1 polymer ?
#
loop_
_entity_poly.entity_id
_entity_poly.type
_entity_poly.pdbx_seq_one_letter_code
_entity_poly.pdbx_strand_id
1 'polypeptide(L)'
;MIKFLRRMVAAVLAVCAPAVAQTILVNQQPGTLTARASQLWQDPGPNGNDLDGDSVCFEDFVLSAPATIDHMEWWGAGASELGFRIEFWRQDPGTIAYQPYGVFYYGGNHNIQPEARFDTTAYTTSPGPNGTTHFSLDLAAPVSLAANDAANPRWFVCVIGLTHQAYATWNWWHGTGGSNRTYQFVRGLGFRSLPEGRALLLRAAGGTSVTIAASVNPPSAGTISGAGAYPAGALVMLQANENNGWGFINWTENGTQVSGNRQYSFTATVDRALVANFVPAYTITTASLPTFAGTTTGGGVFNSGTSVTIDATPAAGYVFSEWREFGIPVSFSQSYTFPANANHNFTAVFDPDPNTVAFDFDNAPLYTSLPIDLTVGGLTAHLSATGSGFSIQRANTMGFTPAGFGGNCIYPNSVFAADLHVSFSQPLSNFSIMFSPQELGCDSSATMRATGFMGGAFVATNTAVAPVPGTWPTGTLTLSSAAPFDSVVVHYEARPPTCQDWGPIFLADNMIVTMAPPSCDPDVNCDGAVNGFDVEAMEQAVNGDVSNFCQADGDFNKDGALNGFDVEAVEQAVNGAPCP
;
A
#
# COMPACT_ATOMS: atom_id res chain seq x y z
N MET A 1 43.55 22.52 -63.69
CA MET A 1 44.23 21.83 -62.56
C MET A 1 43.22 21.48 -61.46
N ILE A 2 42.20 20.72 -61.86
CA ILE A 2 41.21 20.07 -61.00
C ILE A 2 41.33 18.59 -61.40
N LYS A 3 41.42 17.69 -60.41
CA LYS A 3 41.73 16.24 -60.49
C LYS A 3 43.22 15.87 -60.49
N PHE A 4 43.90 15.96 -59.34
CA PHE A 4 45.00 15.05 -58.96
C PHE A 4 45.42 15.34 -57.51
N LEU A 5 44.67 14.86 -56.52
CA LEU A 5 45.19 14.55 -55.16
C LEU A 5 44.11 13.81 -54.34
N ARG A 6 43.74 12.60 -54.80
CA ARG A 6 43.16 11.57 -53.94
C ARG A 6 44.17 10.43 -53.94
N ARG A 7 44.59 10.01 -52.74
CA ARG A 7 45.61 9.00 -52.39
C ARG A 7 46.96 9.62 -52.00
N MET A 8 47.16 9.85 -50.70
CA MET A 8 48.16 9.10 -49.91
C MET A 8 48.21 9.61 -48.45
N VAL A 9 48.11 8.64 -47.53
CA VAL A 9 48.58 8.65 -46.14
C VAL A 9 47.79 9.53 -45.14
N ALA A 10 46.64 9.01 -44.69
CA ALA A 10 46.20 9.24 -43.32
C ALA A 10 47.01 8.29 -42.41
N ALA A 11 48.15 8.76 -41.91
CA ALA A 11 48.80 8.14 -40.76
C ALA A 11 48.01 8.58 -39.51
N VAL A 12 46.94 7.84 -39.20
CA VAL A 12 46.29 7.94 -37.90
C VAL A 12 47.27 7.35 -36.90
N LEU A 13 47.90 8.23 -36.12
CA LEU A 13 48.53 7.87 -34.86
C LEU A 13 47.41 7.32 -33.96
N ALA A 14 47.18 6.02 -34.01
CA ALA A 14 46.41 5.33 -32.99
C ALA A 14 47.25 5.40 -31.71
N VAL A 15 47.02 6.44 -30.91
CA VAL A 15 47.38 6.38 -29.50
C VAL A 15 46.57 5.20 -28.96
N CYS A 16 47.25 4.08 -28.74
CA CYS A 16 46.71 2.98 -27.96
C CYS A 16 46.35 3.57 -26.60
N ALA A 17 45.07 3.89 -26.39
CA ALA A 17 44.55 3.92 -25.04
C ALA A 17 44.92 2.57 -24.41
N PRO A 18 45.52 2.52 -23.21
CA PRO A 18 45.74 1.25 -22.55
C PRO A 18 44.38 0.56 -22.49
N ALA A 19 44.31 -0.66 -23.01
CA ALA A 19 43.09 -1.46 -22.95
C ALA A 19 42.68 -1.51 -21.48
N VAL A 20 41.59 -0.81 -21.15
CA VAL A 20 41.05 -0.82 -19.80
C VAL A 20 40.61 -2.26 -19.54
N ALA A 21 41.27 -2.91 -18.59
CA ALA A 21 40.95 -4.27 -18.23
C ALA A 21 39.50 -4.31 -17.70
N GLN A 22 38.68 -5.13 -18.37
CA GLN A 22 37.26 -5.26 -18.11
C GLN A 22 37.01 -6.29 -17.01
N THR A 23 36.33 -5.90 -15.95
CA THR A 23 35.79 -6.87 -14.98
C THR A 23 34.67 -7.69 -15.63
N ILE A 24 34.67 -8.99 -15.33
CA ILE A 24 33.84 -10.01 -15.98
C ILE A 24 32.54 -10.26 -15.18
N LEU A 25 32.60 -10.23 -13.85
CA LEU A 25 31.46 -10.47 -12.97
C LEU A 25 31.63 -9.77 -11.61
N VAL A 26 30.55 -9.13 -11.13
CA VAL A 26 30.40 -8.67 -9.74
C VAL A 26 29.09 -9.22 -9.20
N ASN A 27 29.17 -10.11 -8.23
CA ASN A 27 28.08 -10.37 -7.31
C ASN A 27 28.49 -9.92 -5.90
N GLN A 28 27.76 -8.91 -5.44
CA GLN A 28 28.09 -7.89 -4.46
C GLN A 28 28.41 -8.43 -3.04
N GLN A 29 29.00 -7.58 -2.18
CA GLN A 29 29.35 -7.89 -0.80
C GLN A 29 28.22 -8.56 0.03
N PRO A 30 28.55 -9.29 1.10
CA PRO A 30 27.60 -10.02 1.94
C PRO A 30 26.38 -9.19 2.37
N GLY A 31 25.17 -9.63 2.02
CA GLY A 31 23.91 -9.04 2.48
C GLY A 31 23.56 -9.38 3.94
N THR A 32 22.39 -8.97 4.40
CA THR A 32 21.87 -9.29 5.76
C THR A 32 21.08 -10.60 5.81
N LEU A 33 20.94 -11.30 4.68
CA LEU A 33 20.10 -12.49 4.52
C LEU A 33 20.81 -13.81 4.85
N THR A 34 20.02 -14.88 4.99
CA THR A 34 20.43 -16.21 5.45
C THR A 34 21.47 -16.87 4.54
N ALA A 35 22.54 -17.40 5.14
CA ALA A 35 23.51 -18.23 4.43
C ALA A 35 22.88 -19.57 3.99
N ARG A 36 23.37 -20.12 2.87
CA ARG A 36 22.97 -21.47 2.41
C ARG A 36 24.07 -22.47 2.69
N ALA A 37 23.74 -23.55 3.38
CA ALA A 37 24.66 -24.66 3.60
C ALA A 37 24.83 -25.49 2.32
N SER A 38 26.07 -25.91 2.09
CA SER A 38 26.45 -26.94 1.13
C SER A 38 27.33 -27.96 1.84
N GLN A 39 27.13 -29.24 1.55
CA GLN A 39 28.02 -30.29 2.04
C GLN A 39 29.34 -30.24 1.25
N LEU A 40 30.44 -30.30 1.97
CA LEU A 40 31.79 -30.31 1.40
C LEU A 40 32.09 -31.66 0.73
N TRP A 41 33.05 -31.67 -0.19
CA TRP A 41 33.44 -32.88 -0.95
C TRP A 41 34.59 -33.63 -0.27
N GLN A 42 34.47 -34.95 -0.15
CA GLN A 42 35.50 -35.82 0.41
C GLN A 42 36.55 -36.27 -0.64
N ASP A 43 37.84 -36.13 -0.30
CA ASP A 43 38.97 -36.54 -1.16
C ASP A 43 39.00 -38.08 -1.41
N PRO A 44 38.98 -38.56 -2.67
CA PRO A 44 39.05 -39.97 -2.99
C PRO A 44 40.50 -40.45 -2.90
N GLY A 45 40.89 -40.88 -1.71
CA GLY A 45 41.95 -41.88 -1.59
C GLY A 45 41.63 -43.14 -2.43
N PRO A 46 42.59 -44.09 -2.58
CA PRO A 46 42.52 -45.21 -3.53
C PRO A 46 41.31 -46.15 -3.41
N ASN A 47 40.52 -46.04 -2.33
CA ASN A 47 39.41 -46.94 -2.00
C ASN A 47 38.02 -46.31 -2.24
N GLY A 48 37.94 -45.17 -2.93
CA GLY A 48 36.76 -44.65 -3.65
C GLY A 48 35.39 -45.01 -3.05
N ASN A 49 35.06 -44.47 -1.87
CA ASN A 49 33.69 -44.45 -1.37
C ASN A 49 33.27 -42.99 -1.20
N ASP A 50 32.52 -42.46 -2.17
CA ASP A 50 32.03 -41.08 -2.24
C ASP A 50 30.61 -40.98 -1.69
N LEU A 51 30.48 -40.61 -0.42
CA LEU A 51 29.17 -40.44 0.22
C LEU A 51 28.64 -39.00 0.21
N ASP A 52 29.36 -38.01 -0.32
CA ASP A 52 28.90 -36.61 -0.37
C ASP A 52 28.82 -36.07 -1.81
N GLY A 53 27.70 -35.46 -2.15
CA GLY A 53 27.38 -35.05 -3.51
C GLY A 53 26.72 -33.69 -3.60
N ASP A 54 27.16 -32.70 -2.83
CA ASP A 54 26.62 -31.35 -2.90
C ASP A 54 27.69 -30.33 -3.33
N SER A 55 28.11 -30.39 -4.60
CA SER A 55 28.82 -29.26 -5.21
C SER A 55 27.91 -28.03 -5.26
N VAL A 56 28.46 -26.83 -5.13
CA VAL A 56 27.70 -25.62 -5.44
C VAL A 56 28.34 -24.92 -6.61
N CYS A 57 27.57 -24.84 -7.70
CA CYS A 57 27.97 -24.16 -8.92
C CYS A 57 27.18 -22.88 -9.05
N PHE A 58 27.90 -21.77 -8.92
CA PHE A 58 27.31 -20.45 -8.95
C PHE A 58 27.58 -19.80 -10.28
N GLU A 59 26.49 -19.73 -11.04
CA GLU A 59 26.07 -18.57 -11.81
C GLU A 59 26.89 -18.09 -13.01
N ASP A 60 26.15 -17.32 -13.80
CA ASP A 60 25.86 -17.53 -15.21
C ASP A 60 26.08 -16.18 -15.88
N PHE A 61 27.36 -15.89 -16.15
CA PHE A 61 27.78 -14.62 -16.71
C PHE A 61 28.03 -14.73 -18.21
N VAL A 62 27.87 -13.60 -18.88
CA VAL A 62 28.09 -13.47 -20.32
C VAL A 62 29.29 -12.56 -20.56
N LEU A 63 30.24 -13.08 -21.32
CA LEU A 63 31.38 -12.40 -21.91
C LEU A 63 31.03 -11.93 -23.31
N SER A 64 30.99 -10.62 -23.51
CA SER A 64 30.83 -10.01 -24.85
C SER A 64 32.13 -10.02 -25.68
N ALA A 65 33.27 -10.28 -25.02
CA ALA A 65 34.59 -10.44 -25.62
C ALA A 65 35.39 -11.47 -24.80
N PRO A 66 36.42 -12.12 -25.38
CA PRO A 66 37.29 -13.02 -24.61
C PRO A 66 37.95 -12.29 -23.45
N ALA A 67 38.07 -12.95 -22.30
CA ALA A 67 38.58 -12.34 -21.09
C ALA A 67 39.42 -13.32 -20.26
N THR A 68 40.46 -12.79 -19.60
CA THR A 68 41.37 -13.59 -18.78
C THR A 68 41.18 -13.23 -17.32
N ILE A 69 40.63 -14.14 -16.54
CA ILE A 69 40.39 -14.00 -15.10
C ILE A 69 41.70 -14.24 -14.36
N ASP A 70 42.12 -13.28 -13.52
CA ASP A 70 43.34 -13.40 -12.70
C ASP A 70 43.05 -13.42 -11.20
N HIS A 71 41.82 -13.15 -10.80
CA HIS A 71 41.48 -13.02 -9.39
C HIS A 71 40.01 -13.31 -9.12
N MET A 72 39.76 -13.91 -7.96
CA MET A 72 38.41 -14.17 -7.47
C MET A 72 38.28 -13.89 -5.96
N GLU A 73 37.10 -13.48 -5.55
CA GLU A 73 36.73 -13.33 -4.13
C GLU A 73 35.37 -13.96 -3.87
N TRP A 74 35.18 -14.56 -2.70
CA TRP A 74 33.88 -15.10 -2.28
C TRP A 74 33.71 -15.03 -0.75
N TRP A 75 32.47 -15.19 -0.28
CA TRP A 75 32.15 -15.08 1.15
C TRP A 75 31.38 -16.30 1.67
N GLY A 76 31.80 -16.78 2.83
CA GLY A 76 31.18 -17.93 3.47
C GLY A 76 31.59 -18.16 4.92
N ALA A 77 31.22 -19.32 5.46
CA ALA A 77 31.62 -19.79 6.79
C ALA A 77 31.68 -21.33 6.83
N GLY A 78 32.58 -21.91 7.61
CA GLY A 78 32.81 -23.36 7.66
C GLY A 78 34.29 -23.71 7.42
N ALA A 79 34.67 -24.96 7.63
CA ALA A 79 36.04 -25.44 7.47
C ALA A 79 36.19 -26.20 6.15
N SER A 80 37.08 -25.75 5.26
CA SER A 80 37.53 -26.51 4.09
C SER A 80 39.02 -26.77 4.27
N GLU A 81 39.36 -27.77 5.09
CA GLU A 81 40.72 -27.97 5.57
C GLU A 81 41.71 -28.38 4.46
N LEU A 82 41.20 -28.87 3.33
CA LEU A 82 42.00 -29.22 2.15
C LEU A 82 42.00 -28.11 1.09
N GLY A 83 41.38 -26.96 1.40
CA GLY A 83 41.22 -25.85 0.47
C GLY A 83 39.99 -25.99 -0.42
N PHE A 84 40.08 -25.45 -1.64
CA PHE A 84 38.95 -25.37 -2.58
C PHE A 84 39.32 -25.92 -3.95
N ARG A 85 38.37 -26.58 -4.61
CA ARG A 85 38.38 -26.84 -6.04
C ARG A 85 37.59 -25.77 -6.76
N ILE A 86 38.18 -25.21 -7.81
CA ILE A 86 37.55 -24.24 -8.69
C ILE A 86 37.34 -24.86 -10.06
N GLU A 87 36.15 -24.67 -10.63
CA GLU A 87 35.81 -25.17 -11.96
C GLU A 87 35.06 -24.11 -12.78
N PHE A 88 35.41 -23.97 -14.06
CA PHE A 88 34.72 -23.11 -15.01
C PHE A 88 34.02 -23.97 -16.07
N TRP A 89 32.73 -23.75 -16.26
CA TRP A 89 31.90 -24.57 -17.14
C TRP A 89 31.16 -23.70 -18.17
N ARG A 90 30.96 -24.24 -19.37
CA ARG A 90 30.11 -23.63 -20.40
C ARG A 90 28.70 -24.20 -20.34
N GLN A 91 27.70 -23.40 -20.71
CA GLN A 91 26.34 -23.90 -20.91
C GLN A 91 26.22 -24.60 -22.28
N ASP A 92 25.51 -25.73 -22.31
CA ASP A 92 25.14 -26.37 -23.57
C ASP A 92 24.00 -25.61 -24.29
N PRO A 93 24.04 -25.47 -25.62
CA PRO A 93 23.03 -24.74 -26.39
C PRO A 93 21.60 -25.25 -26.18
N GLY A 94 20.65 -24.33 -25.99
CA GLY A 94 19.22 -24.65 -25.87
C GLY A 94 18.81 -25.35 -24.57
N THR A 95 19.72 -25.45 -23.59
CA THR A 95 19.41 -25.99 -22.26
C THR A 95 19.06 -24.87 -21.29
N ILE A 96 18.08 -25.08 -20.40
CA ILE A 96 17.70 -24.07 -19.39
C ILE A 96 18.38 -24.35 -18.03
N ALA A 97 18.76 -25.60 -17.72
CA ALA A 97 19.54 -25.96 -16.52
C ALA A 97 19.92 -27.46 -16.40
N TYR A 98 20.12 -28.22 -17.48
CA TYR A 98 20.54 -29.63 -17.33
C TYR A 98 21.57 -29.98 -18.39
N GLN A 99 22.85 -29.93 -18.01
CA GLN A 99 23.79 -31.05 -18.11
C GLN A 99 25.15 -30.69 -17.48
N PRO A 100 25.20 -30.75 -16.14
CA PRO A 100 26.22 -31.59 -15.51
C PRO A 100 25.60 -32.89 -14.96
N TYR A 101 24.40 -33.26 -15.40
CA TYR A 101 23.78 -34.55 -15.07
C TYR A 101 24.59 -35.75 -15.63
N GLY A 102 25.41 -35.54 -16.67
CA GLY A 102 26.42 -36.51 -17.10
C GLY A 102 27.77 -36.41 -16.37
N VAL A 103 27.97 -35.35 -15.58
CA VAL A 103 29.24 -35.01 -14.92
C VAL A 103 29.28 -35.52 -13.47
N PHE A 104 28.12 -35.62 -12.79
CA PHE A 104 28.04 -36.02 -11.38
C PHE A 104 27.13 -37.24 -11.09
N TYR A 105 26.70 -37.99 -12.12
CA TYR A 105 25.89 -39.20 -11.95
C TYR A 105 26.74 -40.46 -12.13
N TYR A 106 26.64 -41.40 -11.17
CA TYR A 106 27.21 -42.75 -11.26
C TYR A 106 26.66 -43.49 -12.50
N GLY A 107 27.46 -43.57 -13.57
CA GLY A 107 27.24 -44.49 -14.70
C GLY A 107 26.88 -43.90 -16.07
N GLY A 108 26.97 -42.57 -16.29
CA GLY A 108 26.79 -41.95 -17.63
C GLY A 108 28.10 -41.45 -18.25
N ASN A 109 28.25 -41.54 -19.58
CA ASN A 109 29.50 -41.37 -20.35
C ASN A 109 30.39 -40.14 -19.96
N HIS A 110 31.62 -40.42 -19.49
CA HIS A 110 32.55 -39.52 -18.75
C HIS A 110 33.30 -38.43 -19.56
N ASN A 111 32.79 -37.98 -20.71
CA ASN A 111 33.63 -37.23 -21.68
C ASN A 111 33.48 -35.69 -21.64
N ILE A 112 32.67 -35.12 -20.75
CA ILE A 112 32.52 -33.65 -20.62
C ILE A 112 33.37 -33.18 -19.44
N GLN A 113 34.25 -32.20 -19.67
CA GLN A 113 35.19 -31.65 -18.70
C GLN A 113 34.97 -30.13 -18.55
N PRO A 114 35.29 -29.55 -17.39
CA PRO A 114 35.30 -28.11 -17.24
C PRO A 114 36.35 -27.49 -18.17
N GLU A 115 36.10 -26.26 -18.61
CA GLU A 115 37.05 -25.49 -19.42
C GLU A 115 38.33 -25.20 -18.63
N ALA A 116 38.20 -24.98 -17.32
CA ALA A 116 39.32 -24.90 -16.40
C ALA A 116 38.95 -25.56 -15.06
N ARG A 117 39.89 -26.33 -14.49
CA ARG A 117 39.76 -26.95 -13.17
C ARG A 117 41.10 -26.99 -12.44
N PHE A 118 41.08 -26.60 -11.17
CA PHE A 118 42.25 -26.70 -10.29
C PHE A 118 41.84 -26.70 -8.82
N ASP A 119 42.68 -27.30 -7.98
CA ASP A 119 42.55 -27.30 -6.53
C ASP A 119 43.55 -26.30 -5.94
N THR A 120 43.16 -25.55 -4.92
CA THR A 120 43.97 -24.48 -4.34
C THR A 120 43.81 -24.35 -2.83
N THR A 121 44.95 -24.13 -2.17
CA THR A 121 45.06 -23.65 -0.78
C THR A 121 45.67 -22.25 -0.70
N ALA A 122 45.97 -21.63 -1.85
CA ALA A 122 46.71 -20.38 -1.97
C ALA A 122 45.78 -19.14 -1.94
N TYR A 123 44.75 -19.16 -1.09
CA TYR A 123 43.85 -18.03 -0.87
C TYR A 123 44.20 -17.33 0.45
N THR A 124 43.82 -16.06 0.55
CA THR A 124 43.88 -15.28 1.79
C THR A 124 42.48 -15.17 2.39
N THR A 125 42.42 -14.96 3.71
CA THR A 125 41.16 -14.71 4.41
C THR A 125 41.19 -13.41 5.18
N SER A 126 40.03 -12.76 5.28
CA SER A 126 39.83 -11.58 6.11
C SER A 126 38.42 -11.59 6.72
N PRO A 127 38.17 -10.85 7.81
CA PRO A 127 36.82 -10.68 8.34
C PRO A 127 35.92 -9.97 7.32
N GLY A 128 34.75 -10.54 7.05
CA GLY A 128 33.69 -9.92 6.27
C GLY A 128 32.58 -9.32 7.14
N PRO A 129 31.63 -8.58 6.55
CA PRO A 129 30.46 -8.06 7.25
C PRO A 129 29.69 -9.17 7.99
N ASN A 130 29.01 -8.82 9.10
CA ASN A 130 28.13 -9.72 9.84
C ASN A 130 28.78 -11.04 10.33
N GLY A 131 30.09 -11.04 10.56
CA GLY A 131 30.81 -12.21 11.06
C GLY A 131 31.13 -13.28 9.99
N THR A 132 31.03 -12.91 8.70
CA THR A 132 31.41 -13.78 7.58
C THR A 132 32.93 -13.88 7.39
N THR A 133 33.39 -14.94 6.72
CA THR A 133 34.76 -15.04 6.22
C THR A 133 34.81 -14.61 4.77
N HIS A 134 35.65 -13.64 4.46
CA HIS A 134 36.00 -13.25 3.10
C HIS A 134 37.21 -14.07 2.64
N PHE A 135 37.08 -14.73 1.49
CA PHE A 135 38.14 -15.48 0.82
C PHE A 135 38.55 -14.75 -0.45
N SER A 136 39.85 -14.59 -0.65
CA SER A 136 40.41 -13.90 -1.82
C SER A 136 41.54 -14.74 -2.42
N LEU A 137 41.49 -14.97 -3.73
CA LEU A 137 42.41 -15.81 -4.47
C LEU A 137 42.92 -15.07 -5.70
N ASP A 138 44.22 -14.82 -5.73
CA ASP A 138 44.94 -14.50 -6.95
C ASP A 138 45.28 -15.81 -7.69
N LEU A 139 44.91 -15.88 -8.97
CA LEU A 139 45.14 -17.03 -9.82
C LEU A 139 46.58 -17.02 -10.32
N ALA A 140 47.41 -17.89 -9.73
CA ALA A 140 48.81 -18.10 -10.16
C ALA A 140 48.92 -18.45 -11.66
N ALA A 141 47.90 -19.11 -12.20
CA ALA A 141 47.68 -19.30 -13.63
C ALA A 141 46.31 -18.71 -14.01
N PRO A 142 46.26 -17.52 -14.65
CA PRO A 142 45.01 -16.89 -15.06
C PRO A 142 44.18 -17.77 -16.01
N VAL A 143 42.87 -17.75 -15.86
CA VAL A 143 41.92 -18.55 -16.64
C VAL A 143 41.40 -17.72 -17.81
N SER A 144 41.66 -18.15 -19.04
CA SER A 144 41.16 -17.46 -20.24
C SER A 144 39.88 -18.08 -20.74
N LEU A 145 38.83 -17.28 -20.86
CA LEU A 145 37.51 -17.67 -21.31
C LEU A 145 37.18 -16.95 -22.62
N ALA A 146 36.57 -17.67 -23.56
CA ALA A 146 36.09 -17.09 -24.81
C ALA A 146 34.82 -16.24 -24.60
N ALA A 147 34.56 -15.31 -25.52
CA ALA A 147 33.26 -14.65 -25.62
C ALA A 147 32.15 -15.67 -25.80
N ASN A 148 30.96 -15.37 -25.27
CA ASN A 148 29.80 -16.21 -25.46
C ASN A 148 29.29 -16.13 -26.91
N ASP A 149 28.78 -17.25 -27.38
CA ASP A 149 28.21 -17.43 -28.71
C ASP A 149 26.98 -18.36 -28.63
N ALA A 150 26.45 -18.79 -29.78
CA ALA A 150 25.31 -19.71 -29.79
C ALA A 150 25.66 -21.11 -29.25
N ALA A 151 26.94 -21.49 -29.25
CA ALA A 151 27.44 -22.79 -28.76
C ALA A 151 27.77 -22.76 -27.26
N ASN A 152 28.07 -21.59 -26.72
CA ASN A 152 28.28 -21.31 -25.31
C ASN A 152 27.52 -20.02 -24.96
N PRO A 153 26.21 -20.11 -24.69
CA PRO A 153 25.44 -18.93 -24.35
C PRO A 153 25.90 -18.27 -23.04
N ARG A 154 26.48 -19.05 -22.09
CA ARG A 154 26.64 -18.67 -20.68
C ARG A 154 27.78 -19.42 -19.97
N TRP A 155 28.49 -18.77 -19.04
CA TRP A 155 29.58 -19.36 -18.23
C TRP A 155 29.18 -19.59 -16.77
N PHE A 156 29.59 -20.71 -16.17
CA PHE A 156 29.41 -21.02 -14.75
C PHE A 156 30.74 -21.16 -14.01
N VAL A 157 30.78 -20.77 -12.73
CA VAL A 157 31.91 -21.07 -11.83
C VAL A 157 31.44 -21.92 -10.65
N CYS A 158 32.10 -23.04 -10.40
CA CYS A 158 31.90 -23.83 -9.20
C CYS A 158 33.07 -23.60 -8.24
N VAL A 159 32.75 -23.38 -6.97
CA VAL A 159 33.72 -23.29 -5.86
C VAL A 159 33.33 -24.35 -4.85
N ILE A 160 34.18 -25.35 -4.70
CA ILE A 160 33.88 -26.57 -3.96
C ILE A 160 34.88 -26.67 -2.83
N GLY A 161 34.41 -26.60 -1.58
CA GLY A 161 35.29 -26.81 -0.44
C GLY A 161 35.64 -28.29 -0.28
N LEU A 162 36.91 -28.56 0.00
CA LEU A 162 37.48 -29.90 0.09
C LEU A 162 37.72 -30.26 1.56
N THR A 163 37.33 -31.47 1.97
CA THR A 163 37.40 -31.93 3.36
C THR A 163 37.71 -33.43 3.45
N HIS A 164 38.23 -33.88 4.60
CA HIS A 164 38.23 -35.29 5.00
C HIS A 164 37.03 -35.62 5.92
N GLN A 165 36.31 -34.61 6.41
CA GLN A 165 35.21 -34.77 7.36
C GLN A 165 33.90 -35.12 6.64
N ALA A 166 33.39 -36.32 6.89
CA ALA A 166 32.09 -36.73 6.38
C ALA A 166 30.98 -35.77 6.88
N TYR A 167 30.11 -35.34 5.96
CA TYR A 167 28.97 -34.46 6.23
C TYR A 167 29.32 -33.05 6.74
N ALA A 168 30.57 -32.60 6.60
CA ALA A 168 30.92 -31.23 6.92
C ALA A 168 30.20 -30.26 5.97
N THR A 169 29.79 -29.11 6.50
CA THR A 169 29.09 -28.10 5.72
C THR A 169 29.90 -26.83 5.66
N TRP A 170 29.73 -26.11 4.55
CA TRP A 170 30.10 -24.73 4.47
C TRP A 170 28.95 -23.90 3.93
N ASN A 171 28.88 -22.69 4.46
CA ASN A 171 27.80 -21.75 4.25
C ASN A 171 28.23 -20.69 3.26
N TRP A 172 27.37 -20.41 2.29
CA TRP A 172 27.54 -19.38 1.29
C TRP A 172 26.67 -18.17 1.58
N TRP A 173 27.26 -16.99 1.46
CA TRP A 173 26.53 -15.77 1.74
C TRP A 173 25.78 -15.22 0.52
N HIS A 174 24.62 -14.63 0.78
CA HIS A 174 23.83 -13.94 -0.23
C HIS A 174 24.56 -12.65 -0.65
N GLY A 175 24.71 -12.43 -1.95
CA GLY A 175 25.20 -11.15 -2.49
C GLY A 175 24.14 -10.05 -2.47
N THR A 176 24.57 -8.79 -2.47
CA THR A 176 23.69 -7.60 -2.45
C THR A 176 23.23 -7.10 -3.84
N GLY A 177 23.48 -7.84 -4.94
CA GLY A 177 23.04 -7.47 -6.31
C GLY A 177 23.87 -8.09 -7.44
N GLY A 178 23.59 -7.72 -8.70
CA GLY A 178 24.28 -8.22 -9.91
C GLY A 178 23.48 -9.30 -10.65
N SER A 179 23.19 -10.41 -9.99
CA SER A 179 22.24 -11.43 -10.47
C SER A 179 21.20 -11.76 -9.41
N ASN A 180 20.01 -12.13 -9.88
CA ASN A 180 18.87 -12.51 -9.05
C ASN A 180 18.66 -14.02 -8.96
N ARG A 181 19.57 -14.84 -9.49
CA ARG A 181 19.48 -16.31 -9.39
C ARG A 181 20.82 -16.90 -9.01
N THR A 182 20.82 -18.11 -8.47
CA THR A 182 21.97 -19.00 -8.31
C THR A 182 21.51 -20.44 -8.52
N TYR A 183 22.44 -21.37 -8.71
CA TYR A 183 22.12 -22.78 -8.80
C TYR A 183 22.88 -23.57 -7.74
N GLN A 184 22.24 -24.60 -7.18
CA GLN A 184 22.86 -25.50 -6.21
C GLN A 184 22.64 -26.93 -6.67
N PHE A 185 23.68 -27.75 -6.69
CA PHE A 185 23.53 -29.18 -6.88
C PHE A 185 23.22 -29.84 -5.54
N VAL A 186 22.26 -30.75 -5.55
CA VAL A 186 21.94 -31.60 -4.41
C VAL A 186 21.86 -33.04 -4.89
N ARG A 187 22.64 -33.94 -4.27
CA ARG A 187 22.66 -35.37 -4.64
C ARG A 187 21.25 -35.97 -4.61
N GLY A 188 20.91 -36.74 -5.65
CA GLY A 188 19.60 -37.39 -5.80
C GLY A 188 18.44 -36.46 -6.16
N LEU A 189 18.65 -35.14 -6.13
CA LEU A 189 17.64 -34.12 -6.46
C LEU A 189 18.04 -33.26 -7.67
N GLY A 190 19.32 -33.28 -8.06
CA GLY A 190 19.84 -32.51 -9.18
C GLY A 190 20.07 -31.03 -8.84
N PHE A 191 20.20 -30.21 -9.88
CA PHE A 191 20.37 -28.77 -9.73
C PHE A 191 19.05 -28.09 -9.38
N ARG A 192 19.07 -27.24 -8.36
CA ARG A 192 17.97 -26.38 -7.95
C ARG A 192 18.33 -24.93 -8.23
N SER A 193 17.42 -24.22 -8.91
CA SER A 193 17.53 -22.76 -9.04
C SER A 193 17.10 -22.12 -7.73
N LEU A 194 17.88 -21.16 -7.27
CA LEU A 194 17.62 -20.34 -6.10
C LEU A 194 17.31 -18.91 -6.58
N PRO A 195 16.29 -18.24 -6.01
CA PRO A 195 15.87 -16.89 -6.44
C PRO A 195 16.76 -15.76 -5.91
N GLU A 196 18.04 -16.05 -5.63
CA GLU A 196 18.98 -15.10 -5.03
C GLU A 196 20.41 -15.28 -5.58
N GLY A 197 21.20 -14.20 -5.59
CA GLY A 197 22.62 -14.21 -5.96
C GLY A 197 23.56 -14.64 -4.81
N ARG A 198 24.82 -14.99 -5.10
CA ARG A 198 25.86 -15.23 -4.06
C ARG A 198 26.99 -14.23 -4.18
N ALA A 199 27.54 -13.81 -3.04
CA ALA A 199 28.68 -12.91 -3.01
C ALA A 199 29.92 -13.58 -3.65
N LEU A 200 30.25 -13.17 -4.88
CA LEU A 200 31.35 -13.68 -5.72
C LEU A 200 31.85 -12.56 -6.63
N LEU A 201 33.15 -12.32 -6.67
CA LEU A 201 33.80 -11.37 -7.56
C LEU A 201 34.77 -12.11 -8.49
N LEU A 202 34.74 -11.79 -9.79
CA LEU A 202 35.75 -12.23 -10.77
C LEU A 202 36.34 -11.02 -11.47
N ARG A 203 37.66 -10.86 -11.35
CA ARG A 203 38.40 -9.77 -11.99
C ARG A 203 39.24 -10.31 -13.15
N ALA A 204 39.30 -9.54 -14.23
CA ALA A 204 40.22 -9.81 -15.33
C ALA A 204 41.60 -9.21 -15.08
N ALA A 205 42.61 -9.84 -15.66
CA ALA A 205 44.00 -9.40 -15.63
C ALA A 205 44.16 -7.91 -15.98
N GLY A 206 44.68 -7.12 -15.03
CA GLY A 206 45.00 -5.70 -15.19
C GLY A 206 43.92 -4.68 -14.78
N GLY A 207 42.82 -5.11 -14.12
CA GLY A 207 41.68 -4.25 -13.72
C GLY A 207 42.01 -3.16 -12.69
N THR A 208 41.52 -1.93 -12.90
CA THR A 208 41.56 -0.83 -11.91
C THR A 208 40.36 -0.87 -10.98
N SER A 209 40.59 -0.72 -9.67
CA SER A 209 39.55 -0.58 -8.64
C SER A 209 39.26 0.89 -8.35
N VAL A 210 38.00 1.19 -8.05
CA VAL A 210 37.42 2.49 -7.74
C VAL A 210 36.76 2.40 -6.37
N THR A 211 37.05 3.36 -5.47
CA THR A 211 36.51 3.37 -4.12
C THR A 211 35.27 4.27 -4.03
N ILE A 212 34.16 3.68 -3.57
CA ILE A 212 32.94 4.39 -3.22
C ILE A 212 32.88 4.51 -1.71
N ALA A 213 33.26 5.68 -1.19
CA ALA A 213 33.07 6.03 0.21
C ALA A 213 31.66 6.57 0.42
N ALA A 214 31.05 6.21 1.54
CA ALA A 214 29.77 6.77 1.95
C ALA A 214 29.76 7.09 3.45
N SER A 215 29.11 8.19 3.83
CA SER A 215 28.95 8.61 5.22
C SER A 215 27.54 9.08 5.52
N VAL A 216 27.13 8.98 6.79
CA VAL A 216 25.82 9.38 7.28
C VAL A 216 25.89 10.78 7.89
N ASN A 217 24.93 11.64 7.56
CA ASN A 217 24.80 12.97 8.13
C ASN A 217 23.36 13.25 8.60
N PRO A 218 23.15 13.60 9.88
CA PRO A 218 24.14 13.68 10.95
C PRO A 218 24.61 12.29 11.41
N PRO A 219 25.79 12.18 12.07
CA PRO A 219 26.26 10.90 12.59
C PRO A 219 25.21 10.19 13.45
N SER A 220 25.08 8.87 13.29
CA SER A 220 24.10 8.02 13.98
C SER A 220 22.64 8.17 13.55
N ALA A 221 22.32 8.99 12.54
CA ALA A 221 20.95 9.09 12.01
C ALA A 221 20.48 7.85 11.24
N GLY A 222 21.41 6.98 10.84
CA GLY A 222 21.13 5.79 10.07
C GLY A 222 22.40 4.98 9.79
N THR A 223 22.26 4.01 8.89
CA THR A 223 23.36 3.20 8.36
C THR A 223 23.31 3.20 6.84
N ILE A 224 24.44 2.85 6.22
CA ILE A 224 24.58 2.75 4.76
C ILE A 224 25.13 1.37 4.42
N SER A 225 24.55 0.72 3.41
CA SER A 225 25.11 -0.49 2.78
C SER A 225 25.43 -0.24 1.31
N GLY A 226 26.38 -1.01 0.76
CA GLY A 226 26.81 -0.91 -0.65
C GLY A 226 27.98 0.05 -0.92
N ALA A 227 28.64 0.57 0.12
CA ALA A 227 29.89 1.30 -0.02
C ALA A 227 31.08 0.33 -0.02
N GLY A 228 32.18 0.69 -0.65
CA GLY A 228 33.38 -0.17 -0.73
C GLY A 228 34.20 0.05 -2.00
N ALA A 229 35.14 -0.86 -2.22
CA ALA A 229 35.92 -0.92 -3.45
C ALA A 229 35.14 -1.67 -4.53
N TYR A 230 35.00 -1.07 -5.70
CA TYR A 230 34.30 -1.57 -6.86
C TYR A 230 35.22 -1.54 -8.06
N PRO A 231 35.17 -2.54 -8.94
CA PRO A 231 35.87 -2.42 -10.21
C PRO A 231 35.32 -1.27 -11.06
N ALA A 232 36.20 -0.60 -11.80
CA ALA A 232 35.76 0.46 -12.72
C ALA A 232 34.74 -0.10 -13.74
N GLY A 233 33.59 0.56 -13.87
CA GLY A 233 32.46 0.15 -14.71
C GLY A 233 31.39 -0.71 -14.01
N ALA A 234 31.60 -1.12 -12.76
CA ALA A 234 30.61 -1.93 -12.03
C ALA A 234 29.38 -1.09 -11.61
N LEU A 235 28.21 -1.76 -11.50
CA LEU A 235 27.02 -1.13 -10.92
C LEU A 235 27.12 -1.16 -9.39
N VAL A 236 26.99 0.01 -8.78
CA VAL A 236 26.90 0.24 -7.34
C VAL A 236 25.44 0.46 -6.99
N MET A 237 25.01 -0.06 -5.85
CA MET A 237 23.70 0.23 -5.26
C MET A 237 23.90 0.61 -3.79
N LEU A 238 23.83 1.90 -3.50
CA LEU A 238 23.79 2.38 -2.12
C LEU A 238 22.38 2.30 -1.57
N GLN A 239 22.27 1.86 -0.31
CA GLN A 239 21.02 1.86 0.44
C GLN A 239 21.23 2.59 1.76
N ALA A 240 20.43 3.61 2.00
CA ALA A 240 20.34 4.30 3.28
C ALA A 240 19.23 3.66 4.12
N ASN A 241 19.53 3.35 5.38
CA ASN A 241 18.57 2.84 6.34
C ASN A 241 18.51 3.80 7.53
N GLU A 242 17.36 4.44 7.73
CA GLU A 242 17.10 5.35 8.83
C GLU A 242 17.10 4.63 10.18
N ASN A 243 17.63 5.27 11.22
CA ASN A 243 17.39 4.86 12.60
C ASN A 243 16.04 5.44 13.10
N ASN A 244 15.52 4.91 14.20
CA ASN A 244 14.26 5.39 14.78
C ASN A 244 14.33 6.91 15.08
N GLY A 245 13.28 7.63 14.70
CA GLY A 245 13.21 9.10 14.82
C GLY A 245 13.96 9.87 13.73
N TRP A 246 14.45 9.20 12.69
CA TRP A 246 15.09 9.81 11.52
C TRP A 246 14.36 9.48 10.21
N GLY A 247 14.49 10.39 9.26
CA GLY A 247 13.93 10.29 7.92
C GLY A 247 14.98 10.63 6.87
N PHE A 248 15.13 9.79 5.85
CA PHE A 248 16.05 10.06 4.74
C PHE A 248 15.54 11.22 3.88
N ILE A 249 16.46 12.07 3.43
CA ILE A 249 16.17 13.18 2.52
C ILE A 249 16.75 12.90 1.14
N ASN A 250 18.07 12.73 1.07
CA ASN A 250 18.78 12.61 -0.20
C ASN A 250 20.20 12.05 -0.04
N TRP A 251 20.77 11.66 -1.17
CA TRP A 251 22.19 11.45 -1.35
C TRP A 251 22.81 12.71 -1.93
N THR A 252 23.95 13.12 -1.38
CA THR A 252 24.74 14.24 -1.91
C THR A 252 26.18 13.84 -2.18
N GLU A 253 26.81 14.52 -3.13
CA GLU A 253 28.25 14.46 -3.40
C GLU A 253 28.75 15.89 -3.50
N ASN A 254 29.79 16.23 -2.73
CA ASN A 254 30.31 17.61 -2.63
C ASN A 254 29.21 18.64 -2.32
N GLY A 255 28.23 18.27 -1.49
CA GLY A 255 27.10 19.13 -1.11
C GLY A 255 25.99 19.24 -2.16
N THR A 256 26.13 18.66 -3.35
CA THR A 256 25.11 18.67 -4.40
C THR A 256 24.28 17.39 -4.36
N GLN A 257 22.95 17.50 -4.47
CA GLN A 257 22.08 16.33 -4.50
C GLN A 257 22.30 15.51 -5.78
N VAL A 258 22.54 14.21 -5.60
CA VAL A 258 22.70 13.24 -6.69
C VAL A 258 21.56 12.23 -6.76
N SER A 259 20.77 12.08 -5.69
CA SER A 259 19.54 11.27 -5.68
C SER A 259 18.62 11.69 -4.52
N GLY A 260 17.31 11.73 -4.75
CA GLY A 260 16.30 11.87 -3.69
C GLY A 260 15.76 10.52 -3.16
N ASN A 261 16.21 9.41 -3.74
CA ASN A 261 15.74 8.07 -3.39
C ASN A 261 16.71 7.42 -2.40
N ARG A 262 16.17 6.71 -1.38
CA ARG A 262 16.95 5.96 -0.39
C ARG A 262 17.92 4.97 -1.04
N GLN A 263 17.45 4.30 -2.10
CA GLN A 263 18.27 3.45 -2.94
C GLN A 263 18.83 4.28 -4.10
N TYR A 264 20.16 4.32 -4.21
CA TYR A 264 20.85 5.05 -5.27
C TYR A 264 21.79 4.13 -6.04
N SER A 265 21.47 3.88 -7.31
CA SER A 265 22.25 3.03 -8.19
C SER A 265 23.01 3.85 -9.23
N PHE A 266 24.29 3.54 -9.46
CA PHE A 266 25.12 4.22 -10.46
C PHE A 266 26.32 3.35 -10.86
N THR A 267 27.02 3.73 -11.93
CA THR A 267 28.23 3.02 -12.39
C THR A 267 29.50 3.59 -11.73
N ALA A 268 30.30 2.75 -11.08
CA ALA A 268 31.58 3.12 -10.46
C ALA A 268 32.63 3.39 -11.53
N THR A 269 32.77 4.63 -11.99
CA THR A 269 33.77 5.01 -13.01
C THR A 269 34.99 5.72 -12.42
N VAL A 270 34.80 6.40 -11.29
CA VAL A 270 35.81 7.16 -10.55
C VAL A 270 35.48 7.08 -9.06
N ASP A 271 36.48 7.35 -8.21
CA ASP A 271 36.28 7.39 -6.75
C ASP A 271 35.22 8.43 -6.40
N ARG A 272 34.31 8.07 -5.50
CA ARG A 272 33.21 8.93 -5.05
C ARG A 272 33.12 8.97 -3.54
N ALA A 273 32.72 10.12 -3.02
CA ALA A 273 32.42 10.33 -1.61
C ALA A 273 30.99 10.83 -1.47
N LEU A 274 30.09 9.93 -1.08
CA LEU A 274 28.65 10.17 -1.01
C LEU A 274 28.19 10.36 0.43
N VAL A 275 27.23 11.25 0.65
CA VAL A 275 26.65 11.50 1.97
C VAL A 275 25.15 11.21 1.92
N ALA A 276 24.68 10.28 2.75
CA ALA A 276 23.26 10.10 3.02
C ALA A 276 22.83 11.13 4.07
N ASN A 277 21.93 12.04 3.69
CA ASN A 277 21.40 13.06 4.59
C ASN A 277 20.06 12.63 5.16
N PHE A 278 19.92 12.84 6.46
CA PHE A 278 18.73 12.54 7.23
C PHE A 278 18.29 13.79 8.02
N VAL A 279 17.01 13.84 8.36
CA VAL A 279 16.43 14.80 9.31
C VAL A 279 15.68 14.05 10.40
N PRO A 280 15.40 14.70 11.54
CA PRO A 280 14.44 14.16 12.49
C PRO A 280 13.13 13.80 11.78
N ALA A 281 12.49 12.72 12.20
CA ALA A 281 11.17 12.32 11.77
C ALA A 281 10.27 12.17 12.99
N TYR A 282 9.02 12.58 12.82
CA TYR A 282 8.04 12.62 13.91
C TYR A 282 6.84 11.75 13.60
N THR A 283 6.34 11.10 14.66
CA THR A 283 5.15 10.25 14.60
C THR A 283 3.92 11.08 14.93
N ILE A 284 2.95 11.03 14.04
CA ILE A 284 1.63 11.64 14.17
C ILE A 284 0.61 10.52 14.36
N THR A 285 -0.10 10.52 15.48
CA THR A 285 -1.19 9.58 15.75
C THR A 285 -2.52 10.30 15.84
N THR A 286 -3.58 9.62 15.40
CA THR A 286 -4.96 10.11 15.48
C THR A 286 -5.84 9.08 16.15
N ALA A 287 -6.85 9.53 16.89
CA ALA A 287 -7.87 8.69 17.52
C ALA A 287 -9.25 9.37 17.47
N SER A 288 -10.32 8.58 17.55
CA SER A 288 -11.70 9.08 17.63
C SER A 288 -12.22 9.01 19.06
N LEU A 289 -13.01 10.02 19.47
CA LEU A 289 -13.72 10.05 20.75
C LEU A 289 -15.17 10.53 20.54
N PRO A 290 -16.18 9.69 20.82
CA PRO A 290 -16.10 8.26 21.09
C PRO A 290 -15.48 7.45 19.92
N THR A 291 -14.94 6.27 20.21
CA THR A 291 -14.25 5.44 19.20
C THR A 291 -15.16 4.95 18.07
N PHE A 292 -16.46 4.85 18.32
CA PHE A 292 -17.46 4.42 17.32
C PHE A 292 -18.10 5.58 16.55
N ALA A 293 -17.84 6.83 16.96
CA ALA A 293 -18.54 8.01 16.45
C ALA A 293 -17.93 8.60 15.16
N GLY A 294 -16.78 8.08 14.72
CA GLY A 294 -16.13 8.49 13.49
C GLY A 294 -14.77 7.84 13.30
N THR A 295 -14.12 8.14 12.17
CA THR A 295 -12.79 7.64 11.81
C THR A 295 -11.83 8.79 11.56
N THR A 296 -10.52 8.51 11.60
CA THR A 296 -9.47 9.50 11.36
C THR A 296 -8.43 8.95 10.38
N THR A 297 -7.83 9.83 9.57
CA THR A 297 -6.76 9.51 8.61
C THR A 297 -5.65 10.56 8.65
N GLY A 298 -4.55 10.33 7.92
CA GLY A 298 -3.42 11.27 7.81
C GLY A 298 -2.30 11.08 8.86
N GLY A 299 -2.47 10.19 9.82
CA GLY A 299 -1.40 9.78 10.75
C GLY A 299 -0.26 9.03 10.04
N GLY A 300 0.92 8.98 10.68
CA GLY A 300 2.12 8.37 10.11
C GLY A 300 3.42 8.90 10.68
N VAL A 301 4.55 8.55 10.03
CA VAL A 301 5.88 9.10 10.36
C VAL A 301 6.30 10.04 9.24
N PHE A 302 6.64 11.28 9.58
CA PHE A 302 6.94 12.33 8.62
C PHE A 302 8.27 13.01 8.94
N ASN A 303 9.03 13.36 7.90
CA ASN A 303 10.26 14.13 8.04
C ASN A 303 9.95 15.50 8.65
N SER A 304 10.86 16.01 9.48
CA SER A 304 10.75 17.33 10.11
C SER A 304 10.45 18.43 9.10
N GLY A 305 9.47 19.28 9.41
CA GLY A 305 9.03 20.38 8.57
C GLY A 305 8.05 20.00 7.46
N THR A 306 7.71 18.72 7.29
CA THR A 306 6.67 18.30 6.36
C THR A 306 5.31 18.85 6.80
N SER A 307 4.53 19.40 5.87
CA SER A 307 3.13 19.77 6.12
C SER A 307 2.28 18.50 6.12
N VAL A 308 1.67 18.19 7.24
CA VAL A 308 0.82 16.99 7.43
C VAL A 308 -0.63 17.44 7.55
N THR A 309 -1.53 16.74 6.86
CA THR A 309 -2.98 16.93 6.97
C THR A 309 -3.58 15.67 7.58
N ILE A 310 -4.37 15.86 8.64
CA ILE A 310 -5.22 14.82 9.23
C ILE A 310 -6.67 15.15 8.95
N ASP A 311 -7.47 14.12 8.72
CA ASP A 311 -8.90 14.26 8.42
C ASP A 311 -9.74 13.40 9.35
N ALA A 312 -10.91 13.91 9.74
CA ALA A 312 -11.90 13.23 10.55
C ALA A 312 -13.19 13.04 9.75
N THR A 313 -13.70 11.80 9.73
CA THR A 313 -14.96 11.46 9.05
C THR A 313 -15.96 10.94 10.09
N PRO A 314 -17.02 11.69 10.39
CA PRO A 314 -18.06 11.24 11.33
C PRO A 314 -18.77 9.96 10.86
N ALA A 315 -19.20 9.15 11.81
CA ALA A 315 -20.14 8.06 11.56
C ALA A 315 -21.56 8.61 11.45
N ALA A 316 -22.50 7.81 10.91
CA ALA A 316 -23.90 8.20 10.83
C ALA A 316 -24.47 8.55 12.21
N GLY A 317 -25.18 9.68 12.31
CA GLY A 317 -25.74 10.22 13.56
C GLY A 317 -24.74 10.96 14.45
N TYR A 318 -23.53 11.23 13.97
CA TYR A 318 -22.54 12.06 14.65
C TYR A 318 -22.05 13.19 13.76
N VAL A 319 -21.61 14.27 14.40
CA VAL A 319 -20.90 15.38 13.76
C VAL A 319 -19.51 15.49 14.37
N PHE A 320 -18.55 15.92 13.56
CA PHE A 320 -17.23 16.29 14.07
C PHE A 320 -17.35 17.60 14.84
N SER A 321 -16.77 17.62 16.03
CA SER A 321 -16.76 18.78 16.93
C SER A 321 -15.42 19.52 16.80
N GLU A 322 -14.32 18.81 17.09
CA GLU A 322 -12.99 19.41 17.14
C GLU A 322 -11.86 18.37 17.16
N TRP A 323 -10.66 18.80 16.80
CA TRP A 323 -9.41 18.11 17.07
C TRP A 323 -8.85 18.61 18.39
N ARG A 324 -8.41 17.69 19.25
CA ARG A 324 -7.71 17.99 20.49
C ARG A 324 -6.29 17.42 20.50
N GLU A 325 -5.38 18.14 21.13
CA GLU A 325 -4.07 17.62 21.53
C GLU A 325 -3.89 17.86 23.03
N PHE A 326 -3.46 16.82 23.77
CA PHE A 326 -3.36 16.87 25.23
C PHE A 326 -4.65 17.34 25.94
N GLY A 327 -5.82 17.05 25.34
CA GLY A 327 -7.13 17.45 25.84
C GLY A 327 -7.55 18.89 25.51
N ILE A 328 -6.69 19.67 24.86
CA ILE A 328 -6.93 21.06 24.46
C ILE A 328 -7.34 21.12 22.98
N PRO A 329 -8.39 21.86 22.61
CA PRO A 329 -8.77 22.07 21.21
C PRO A 329 -7.66 22.73 20.39
N VAL A 330 -7.37 22.19 19.21
CA VAL A 330 -6.36 22.71 18.27
C VAL A 330 -6.95 23.07 16.90
N SER A 331 -8.10 22.53 16.53
CA SER A 331 -8.82 22.87 15.29
C SER A 331 -10.30 22.49 15.41
N PHE A 332 -11.18 23.30 14.82
CA PHE A 332 -12.61 23.00 14.66
C PHE A 332 -12.96 22.56 13.22
N SER A 333 -11.96 22.45 12.35
CA SER A 333 -12.13 21.95 10.99
C SER A 333 -11.86 20.45 10.93
N GLN A 334 -12.72 19.69 10.24
CA GLN A 334 -12.55 18.23 10.03
C GLN A 334 -11.18 17.90 9.42
N SER A 335 -10.71 18.75 8.50
CA SER A 335 -9.36 18.69 7.95
C SER A 335 -8.46 19.68 8.68
N TYR A 336 -7.36 19.19 9.26
CA TYR A 336 -6.39 20.00 10.00
C TYR A 336 -4.98 19.81 9.46
N THR A 337 -4.34 20.90 9.06
CA THR A 337 -2.99 20.90 8.48
C THR A 337 -2.00 21.63 9.39
N PHE A 338 -0.86 20.99 9.68
CA PHE A 338 0.17 21.50 10.59
C PHE A 338 1.57 20.96 10.20
N PRO A 339 2.67 21.62 10.62
CA PRO A 339 4.01 21.12 10.35
C PRO A 339 4.42 20.00 11.32
N ALA A 340 5.04 18.94 10.81
CA ALA A 340 5.66 17.89 11.62
C ALA A 340 6.95 18.42 12.28
N ASN A 341 6.83 19.01 13.47
CA ASN A 341 7.95 19.55 14.25
C ASN A 341 8.17 18.84 15.61
N ALA A 342 7.22 18.01 16.00
CA ALA A 342 7.25 17.15 17.17
C ALA A 342 6.35 15.93 16.92
N ASN A 343 6.44 14.93 17.80
CA ASN A 343 5.43 13.88 17.82
C ASN A 343 4.11 14.49 18.30
N HIS A 344 3.02 14.19 17.59
CA HIS A 344 1.70 14.66 17.95
C HIS A 344 0.74 13.51 18.16
N ASN A 345 -0.21 13.68 19.09
CA ASN A 345 -1.27 12.73 19.33
C ASN A 345 -2.62 13.46 19.38
N PHE A 346 -3.32 13.43 18.26
CA PHE A 346 -4.59 14.13 18.08
C PHE A 346 -5.79 13.22 18.35
N THR A 347 -6.80 13.77 18.98
CA THR A 347 -8.10 13.14 19.18
C THR A 347 -9.15 13.93 18.42
N ALA A 348 -9.82 13.32 17.45
CA ALA A 348 -11.04 13.84 16.85
C ALA A 348 -12.21 13.59 17.80
N VAL A 349 -12.86 14.65 18.24
CA VAL A 349 -14.06 14.60 19.08
C VAL A 349 -15.28 14.67 18.18
N PHE A 350 -16.23 13.77 18.42
CA PHE A 350 -17.49 13.70 17.71
C PHE A 350 -18.64 13.77 18.71
N ASP A 351 -19.63 14.59 18.40
CA ASP A 351 -20.85 14.74 19.20
C ASP A 351 -22.03 14.09 18.45
N PRO A 352 -23.05 13.57 19.17
CA PRO A 352 -24.30 13.15 18.53
C PRO A 352 -24.85 14.30 17.69
N ASP A 353 -25.25 14.01 16.46
CA ASP A 353 -25.87 15.01 15.60
C ASP A 353 -27.26 15.38 16.17
N PRO A 354 -27.47 16.62 16.63
CA PRO A 354 -28.75 17.04 17.18
C PRO A 354 -29.88 17.01 16.15
N ASN A 355 -29.55 17.00 14.85
CA ASN A 355 -30.53 16.90 13.77
C ASN A 355 -30.86 15.45 13.40
N THR A 356 -30.20 14.47 14.02
CA THR A 356 -30.46 13.06 13.77
C THR A 356 -31.47 12.48 14.76
N VAL A 357 -32.51 11.82 14.23
CA VAL A 357 -33.58 11.17 14.99
C VAL A 357 -33.62 9.67 14.65
N ALA A 358 -33.74 8.83 15.67
CA ALA A 358 -33.91 7.39 15.52
C ALA A 358 -35.36 6.96 15.84
N PHE A 359 -35.95 6.20 14.92
CA PHE A 359 -37.23 5.51 15.06
C PHE A 359 -36.96 4.00 15.12
N ASP A 360 -36.93 3.44 16.33
CA ASP A 360 -36.81 2.00 16.61
C ASP A 360 -38.17 1.27 16.59
N PHE A 361 -39.26 2.00 16.34
CA PHE A 361 -40.65 1.52 16.34
C PHE A 361 -41.15 0.90 17.65
N ASP A 362 -40.36 0.85 18.72
CA ASP A 362 -40.73 0.24 20.00
C ASP A 362 -41.87 0.99 20.71
N ASN A 363 -41.98 2.30 20.44
CA ASN A 363 -43.07 3.14 20.93
C ASN A 363 -44.32 3.12 20.03
N ALA A 364 -44.31 2.36 18.92
CA ALA A 364 -45.44 2.28 18.02
C ALA A 364 -46.56 1.35 18.56
N PRO A 365 -47.84 1.64 18.28
CA PRO A 365 -48.96 0.80 18.73
C PRO A 365 -48.90 -0.61 18.12
N LEU A 366 -48.55 -1.60 18.94
CA LEU A 366 -48.45 -3.00 18.52
C LEU A 366 -49.78 -3.52 17.92
N TYR A 367 -49.68 -4.34 16.87
CA TYR A 367 -50.80 -4.94 16.11
C TYR A 367 -51.62 -3.96 15.27
N THR A 368 -51.06 -2.80 14.95
CA THR A 368 -51.75 -1.77 14.14
C THR A 368 -51.27 -1.82 12.70
N SER A 369 -52.21 -1.83 11.76
CA SER A 369 -51.90 -1.70 10.32
C SER A 369 -51.54 -0.26 9.98
N LEU A 370 -50.64 -0.06 9.02
CA LEU A 370 -50.39 1.26 8.45
C LEU A 370 -51.65 1.79 7.73
N PRO A 371 -51.93 3.11 7.77
CA PRO A 371 -51.01 4.17 8.19
C PRO A 371 -50.97 4.45 9.71
N ILE A 372 -49.82 4.93 10.18
CA ILE A 372 -49.64 5.46 11.55
C ILE A 372 -48.73 6.69 11.52
N ASP A 373 -48.85 7.53 12.56
CA ASP A 373 -47.91 8.61 12.85
C ASP A 373 -47.05 8.26 14.07
N LEU A 374 -45.74 8.46 13.97
CA LEU A 374 -44.80 8.33 15.08
C LEU A 374 -44.05 9.64 15.23
N THR A 375 -43.97 10.16 16.45
CA THR A 375 -43.21 11.38 16.75
C THR A 375 -42.09 11.06 17.71
N VAL A 376 -40.84 11.33 17.30
CA VAL A 376 -39.63 11.15 18.10
C VAL A 376 -38.76 12.40 17.93
N GLY A 377 -38.24 12.94 19.04
CA GLY A 377 -37.35 14.11 18.97
C GLY A 377 -37.96 15.36 18.33
N GLY A 378 -39.29 15.50 18.31
CA GLY A 378 -39.99 16.60 17.64
C GLY A 378 -40.21 16.43 16.13
N LEU A 379 -39.72 15.33 15.53
CA LEU A 379 -39.97 14.96 14.15
C LEU A 379 -41.09 13.92 14.09
N THR A 380 -42.12 14.16 13.28
CA THR A 380 -43.19 13.21 13.01
C THR A 380 -42.93 12.48 11.69
N ALA A 381 -42.90 11.16 11.72
CA ALA A 381 -42.92 10.29 10.56
C ALA A 381 -44.34 9.72 10.38
N HIS A 382 -44.95 10.00 9.22
CA HIS A 382 -46.19 9.40 8.77
C HIS A 382 -45.84 8.18 7.90
N LEU A 383 -46.12 6.99 8.42
CA LEU A 383 -45.86 5.73 7.74
C LEU A 383 -47.13 5.24 7.06
N SER A 384 -47.06 4.93 5.77
CA SER A 384 -48.15 4.37 4.97
C SER A 384 -47.60 3.31 4.01
N ALA A 385 -48.47 2.66 3.25
CA ALA A 385 -48.03 1.60 2.35
C ALA A 385 -48.97 1.37 1.16
N THR A 386 -48.43 0.76 0.11
CA THR A 386 -49.23 0.24 -1.01
C THR A 386 -49.63 -1.23 -0.79
N GLY A 387 -50.48 -1.76 -1.65
CA GLY A 387 -50.82 -3.19 -1.66
C GLY A 387 -51.49 -3.69 -0.38
N SER A 388 -51.09 -4.87 0.11
CA SER A 388 -51.58 -5.42 1.39
C SER A 388 -51.00 -4.70 2.61
N GLY A 389 -50.04 -3.81 2.40
CA GLY A 389 -49.45 -2.95 3.42
C GLY A 389 -48.62 -3.68 4.48
N PHE A 390 -48.32 -2.93 5.54
CA PHE A 390 -47.55 -3.39 6.69
C PHE A 390 -48.34 -3.18 7.98
N SER A 391 -47.91 -3.81 9.06
CA SER A 391 -48.37 -3.58 10.42
C SER A 391 -47.21 -3.54 11.39
N ILE A 392 -47.44 -2.98 12.57
CA ILE A 392 -46.48 -3.01 13.67
C ILE A 392 -46.61 -4.35 14.38
N GLN A 393 -45.54 -5.15 14.38
CA GLN A 393 -45.49 -6.46 15.03
C GLN A 393 -44.21 -6.59 15.86
N ARG A 394 -44.18 -7.57 16.78
CA ARG A 394 -42.93 -7.89 17.46
C ARG A 394 -41.94 -8.49 16.47
N ALA A 395 -40.65 -8.14 16.56
CA ALA A 395 -39.65 -8.67 15.64
C ALA A 395 -39.52 -10.21 15.66
N ASN A 396 -39.95 -10.87 16.75
CA ASN A 396 -39.94 -12.33 16.87
C ASN A 396 -41.22 -13.03 16.36
N THR A 397 -42.11 -12.32 15.66
CA THR A 397 -43.44 -12.83 15.25
C THR A 397 -43.35 -14.11 14.41
N MET A 398 -42.28 -14.30 13.63
CA MET A 398 -42.06 -15.47 12.78
C MET A 398 -41.39 -16.65 13.50
N GLY A 399 -41.19 -16.57 14.83
CA GLY A 399 -40.48 -17.58 15.61
C GLY A 399 -38.95 -17.44 15.60
N PHE A 400 -38.42 -16.40 14.96
CA PHE A 400 -37.03 -15.95 15.05
C PHE A 400 -37.00 -14.41 14.95
N THR A 401 -35.87 -13.80 15.33
CA THR A 401 -35.63 -12.35 15.23
C THR A 401 -34.49 -12.11 14.23
N PRO A 402 -34.69 -11.32 13.16
CA PRO A 402 -33.60 -10.97 12.25
C PRO A 402 -32.46 -10.24 12.98
N ALA A 403 -31.22 -10.43 12.54
CA ALA A 403 -30.06 -9.86 13.22
C ALA A 403 -30.09 -8.32 13.25
N GLY A 404 -30.06 -7.74 14.45
CA GLY A 404 -30.14 -6.30 14.69
C GLY A 404 -31.54 -5.79 15.00
N PHE A 405 -32.60 -6.57 14.73
CA PHE A 405 -33.98 -6.18 15.02
C PHE A 405 -34.28 -6.26 16.53
N GLY A 406 -35.00 -5.24 17.02
CA GLY A 406 -35.43 -5.06 18.42
C GLY A 406 -36.94 -5.16 18.58
N GLY A 407 -37.49 -4.76 19.73
CA GLY A 407 -38.86 -5.04 20.18
C GLY A 407 -39.95 -5.12 19.08
N ASN A 408 -40.42 -3.98 18.60
CA ASN A 408 -41.42 -3.84 17.55
C ASN A 408 -40.76 -3.45 16.23
N CYS A 409 -41.35 -3.86 15.11
CA CYS A 409 -40.84 -3.56 13.78
C CYS A 409 -41.99 -3.38 12.78
N ILE A 410 -41.66 -2.85 11.61
CA ILE A 410 -42.56 -2.82 10.45
C ILE A 410 -42.58 -4.21 9.82
N TYR A 411 -43.76 -4.82 9.78
CA TYR A 411 -43.97 -6.21 9.37
C TYR A 411 -44.91 -6.30 8.17
N PRO A 412 -44.60 -7.09 7.13
CA PRO A 412 -45.45 -7.21 5.95
C PRO A 412 -46.74 -8.01 6.23
N ASN A 413 -47.90 -7.50 5.82
CA ASN A 413 -49.19 -8.16 6.10
C ASN A 413 -49.52 -9.32 5.15
N SER A 414 -48.84 -9.42 4.01
CA SER A 414 -49.00 -10.48 3.04
C SER A 414 -47.65 -10.82 2.41
N VAL A 415 -47.63 -11.82 1.53
CA VAL A 415 -46.47 -12.19 0.71
C VAL A 415 -46.39 -11.44 -0.62
N PHE A 416 -47.33 -10.52 -0.88
CA PHE A 416 -47.39 -9.74 -2.11
C PHE A 416 -46.66 -8.41 -1.96
N ALA A 417 -46.27 -7.80 -3.09
CA ALA A 417 -45.59 -6.51 -3.13
C ALA A 417 -46.34 -5.41 -2.39
N ALA A 418 -45.61 -4.72 -1.53
CA ALA A 418 -46.01 -3.49 -0.89
C ALA A 418 -44.78 -2.61 -0.76
N ASP A 419 -44.96 -1.33 -1.07
CA ASP A 419 -43.96 -0.29 -0.84
C ASP A 419 -44.25 0.34 0.51
N LEU A 420 -43.21 0.57 1.30
CA LEU A 420 -43.31 1.34 2.53
C LEU A 420 -43.07 2.81 2.18
N HIS A 421 -44.07 3.64 2.46
CA HIS A 421 -44.00 5.08 2.24
C HIS A 421 -43.84 5.77 3.59
N VAL A 422 -42.84 6.64 3.72
CA VAL A 422 -42.63 7.44 4.93
C VAL A 422 -42.53 8.90 4.53
N SER A 423 -43.42 9.74 5.03
CA SER A 423 -43.30 11.20 4.91
C SER A 423 -42.99 11.81 6.27
N PHE A 424 -42.22 12.90 6.28
CA PHE A 424 -41.69 13.51 7.48
C PHE A 424 -42.24 14.92 7.66
N SER A 425 -42.43 15.36 8.89
CA SER A 425 -42.91 16.70 9.21
C SER A 425 -41.89 17.80 8.94
N GLN A 426 -40.63 17.44 8.65
CA GLN A 426 -39.56 18.34 8.26
C GLN A 426 -38.73 17.70 7.14
N PRO A 427 -38.12 18.51 6.25
CA PRO A 427 -37.22 17.99 5.22
C PRO A 427 -35.98 17.32 5.82
N LEU A 428 -35.45 16.32 5.13
CA LEU A 428 -34.31 15.51 5.52
C LEU A 428 -33.15 15.67 4.54
N SER A 429 -31.92 15.50 5.04
CA SER A 429 -30.70 15.36 4.23
C SER A 429 -30.24 13.91 4.12
N ASN A 430 -30.53 13.11 5.15
CA ASN A 430 -30.20 11.69 5.21
C ASN A 430 -31.36 10.84 5.74
N PHE A 431 -31.43 9.63 5.22
CA PHE A 431 -32.33 8.57 5.66
C PHE A 431 -31.56 7.25 5.69
N SER A 432 -31.85 6.41 6.68
CA SER A 432 -31.45 5.02 6.68
C SER A 432 -32.49 4.17 7.38
N ILE A 433 -32.60 2.91 6.98
CA ILE A 433 -33.45 1.94 7.63
C ILE A 433 -32.82 0.56 7.53
N MET A 434 -32.87 -0.19 8.62
CA MET A 434 -32.49 -1.60 8.59
C MET A 434 -33.64 -2.38 7.96
N PHE A 435 -33.31 -3.30 7.07
CA PHE A 435 -34.28 -4.14 6.39
C PHE A 435 -33.92 -5.61 6.49
N SER A 436 -34.93 -6.47 6.42
CA SER A 436 -34.75 -7.91 6.29
C SER A 436 -35.72 -8.47 5.25
N PRO A 437 -35.26 -8.78 4.03
CA PRO A 437 -36.13 -9.31 2.99
C PRO A 437 -36.41 -10.80 3.20
N GLN A 438 -37.64 -11.21 2.93
CA GLN A 438 -37.96 -12.63 2.81
C GLN A 438 -37.55 -13.13 1.43
N GLU A 439 -36.83 -14.24 1.39
CA GLU A 439 -36.57 -14.98 0.16
C GLU A 439 -36.94 -16.44 0.39
N LEU A 440 -37.95 -16.96 -0.32
CA LEU A 440 -38.40 -18.35 -0.22
C LEU A 440 -37.74 -19.21 -1.32
N GLY A 441 -36.41 -19.17 -1.41
CA GLY A 441 -35.62 -20.12 -2.21
C GLY A 441 -34.45 -19.50 -2.99
N CYS A 442 -33.32 -20.22 -3.00
CA CYS A 442 -32.00 -19.91 -3.57
C CYS A 442 -31.21 -18.72 -2.94
N ASP A 443 -30.84 -18.86 -1.66
CA ASP A 443 -29.73 -18.29 -0.85
C ASP A 443 -28.92 -17.09 -1.39
N SER A 444 -29.56 -16.08 -1.96
CA SER A 444 -28.95 -14.82 -2.40
C SER A 444 -29.81 -13.66 -1.91
N SER A 445 -29.19 -12.62 -1.36
CA SER A 445 -29.88 -11.49 -0.74
C SER A 445 -30.57 -10.58 -1.76
N ALA A 446 -31.76 -10.08 -1.43
CA ALA A 446 -32.52 -9.17 -2.27
C ALA A 446 -31.90 -7.77 -2.38
N THR A 447 -32.15 -7.08 -3.49
CA THR A 447 -31.84 -5.65 -3.62
C THR A 447 -33.03 -4.83 -3.17
N MET A 448 -32.81 -3.98 -2.17
CA MET A 448 -33.77 -2.96 -1.71
C MET A 448 -33.42 -1.60 -2.30
N ARG A 449 -34.41 -0.74 -2.50
CA ARG A 449 -34.23 0.65 -2.92
C ARG A 449 -34.95 1.62 -2.00
N ALA A 450 -34.29 2.74 -1.72
CA ALA A 450 -34.89 3.93 -1.14
C ALA A 450 -34.93 5.02 -2.21
N THR A 451 -36.06 5.70 -2.35
CA THR A 451 -36.22 6.85 -3.25
C THR A 451 -36.79 8.02 -2.46
N GLY A 452 -36.05 9.12 -2.40
CA GLY A 452 -36.44 10.35 -1.72
C GLY A 452 -37.15 11.32 -2.65
N PHE A 453 -38.16 11.99 -2.13
CA PHE A 453 -38.97 12.99 -2.81
C PHE A 453 -39.11 14.26 -1.97
N MET A 454 -39.29 15.41 -2.61
CA MET A 454 -39.64 16.68 -1.97
C MET A 454 -40.93 17.20 -2.60
N GLY A 455 -42.00 17.35 -1.82
CA GLY A 455 -43.32 17.72 -2.36
C GLY A 455 -43.82 16.77 -3.45
N GLY A 456 -43.39 15.49 -3.40
CA GLY A 456 -43.68 14.48 -4.42
C GLY A 456 -42.79 14.50 -5.67
N ALA A 457 -41.86 15.45 -5.81
CA ALA A 457 -40.88 15.46 -6.89
C ALA A 457 -39.66 14.61 -6.52
N PHE A 458 -39.12 13.84 -7.48
CA PHE A 458 -37.94 13.00 -7.26
C PHE A 458 -36.71 13.83 -6.87
N VAL A 459 -35.97 13.39 -5.86
CA VAL A 459 -34.73 14.03 -5.38
C VAL A 459 -33.53 13.10 -5.55
N ALA A 460 -33.57 11.92 -4.94
CA ALA A 460 -32.46 10.99 -4.92
C ALA A 460 -32.93 9.54 -4.78
N THR A 461 -32.08 8.59 -5.16
CA THR A 461 -32.33 7.16 -4.93
C THR A 461 -31.03 6.43 -4.61
N ASN A 462 -31.12 5.37 -3.82
CA ASN A 462 -30.01 4.47 -3.55
C ASN A 462 -30.51 3.04 -3.35
N THR A 463 -29.63 2.06 -3.54
CA THR A 463 -29.94 0.63 -3.35
C THR A 463 -28.98 -0.04 -2.37
N ALA A 464 -29.44 -1.11 -1.73
CA ALA A 464 -28.62 -1.92 -0.83
C ALA A 464 -28.97 -3.40 -0.97
N VAL A 465 -27.95 -4.25 -0.80
CA VAL A 465 -28.06 -5.71 -0.78
C VAL A 465 -27.50 -6.20 0.55
N ALA A 466 -28.25 -7.06 1.25
CA ALA A 466 -27.77 -7.60 2.53
C ALA A 466 -26.48 -8.42 2.32
N PRO A 467 -25.42 -8.23 3.13
CA PRO A 467 -24.07 -8.75 2.84
C PRO A 467 -23.94 -10.27 3.01
N VAL A 468 -24.77 -10.89 3.85
CA VAL A 468 -24.75 -12.34 4.10
C VAL A 468 -26.04 -12.94 3.53
N PRO A 469 -25.95 -13.79 2.49
CA PRO A 469 -27.13 -14.47 1.98
C PRO A 469 -27.74 -15.49 2.94
N GLY A 470 -29.06 -15.70 2.88
CA GLY A 470 -29.78 -16.65 3.73
C GLY A 470 -31.28 -16.33 3.78
N THR A 471 -32.04 -17.03 4.61
CA THR A 471 -33.45 -16.68 4.88
C THR A 471 -33.49 -15.53 5.89
N TRP A 472 -34.07 -14.39 5.50
CA TRP A 472 -34.13 -13.16 6.31
C TRP A 472 -32.76 -12.57 6.67
N PRO A 473 -31.90 -12.30 5.66
CA PRO A 473 -30.65 -11.60 5.90
C PRO A 473 -30.96 -10.16 6.32
N THR A 474 -30.03 -9.49 7.02
CA THR A 474 -30.23 -8.09 7.40
C THR A 474 -29.22 -7.19 6.72
N GLY A 475 -29.68 -6.00 6.34
CA GLY A 475 -28.85 -4.96 5.75
C GLY A 475 -29.35 -3.57 6.15
N THR A 476 -28.53 -2.55 5.92
CA THR A 476 -28.93 -1.15 6.10
C THR A 476 -29.04 -0.51 4.73
N LEU A 477 -30.21 0.05 4.44
CA LEU A 477 -30.46 0.86 3.26
C LEU A 477 -30.29 2.32 3.65
N THR A 478 -29.44 3.05 2.95
CA THR A 478 -29.17 4.47 3.21
C THR A 478 -29.56 5.32 2.00
N LEU A 479 -29.89 6.58 2.23
CA LEU A 479 -30.13 7.59 1.21
C LEU A 479 -29.61 8.93 1.73
N SER A 480 -28.66 9.52 1.00
CA SER A 480 -28.07 10.83 1.31
C SER A 480 -28.22 11.74 0.11
N SER A 481 -28.59 13.00 0.32
CA SER A 481 -28.79 13.98 -0.76
C SER A 481 -28.38 15.38 -0.32
N ALA A 482 -27.79 16.14 -1.25
CA ALA A 482 -27.51 17.56 -1.06
C ALA A 482 -28.79 18.41 -1.13
N ALA A 483 -29.76 18.02 -1.97
CA ALA A 483 -31.08 18.63 -1.99
C ALA A 483 -31.97 17.93 -0.94
N PRO A 484 -32.77 18.68 -0.16
CA PRO A 484 -33.61 18.10 0.88
C PRO A 484 -34.76 17.27 0.29
N PHE A 485 -35.24 16.30 1.06
CA PHE A 485 -36.42 15.48 0.73
C PHE A 485 -37.32 15.31 1.96
N ASP A 486 -38.65 15.32 1.77
CA ASP A 486 -39.65 15.22 2.84
C ASP A 486 -40.30 13.83 2.91
N SER A 487 -40.02 12.96 1.96
CA SER A 487 -40.62 11.64 1.89
C SER A 487 -39.69 10.63 1.24
N VAL A 488 -39.79 9.37 1.68
CA VAL A 488 -39.00 8.24 1.18
C VAL A 488 -39.94 7.07 0.88
N VAL A 489 -39.76 6.49 -0.31
CA VAL A 489 -40.34 5.20 -0.67
C VAL A 489 -39.25 4.14 -0.51
N VAL A 490 -39.50 3.18 0.38
CA VAL A 490 -38.67 1.98 0.54
C VAL A 490 -39.39 0.81 -0.11
N HIS A 491 -38.74 0.19 -1.08
CA HIS A 491 -39.33 -0.92 -1.81
C HIS A 491 -38.32 -1.96 -2.23
N TYR A 492 -38.86 -3.13 -2.59
CA TYR A 492 -38.12 -4.21 -3.19
C TYR A 492 -37.78 -3.85 -4.64
N GLU A 493 -36.50 -3.71 -4.97
CA GLU A 493 -36.06 -3.22 -6.29
C GLU A 493 -35.99 -4.33 -7.32
N ALA A 494 -35.25 -5.38 -7.00
CA ALA A 494 -34.97 -6.46 -7.91
C ALA A 494 -34.63 -7.72 -7.14
N ARG A 495 -35.21 -8.83 -7.60
CA ARG A 495 -34.87 -10.16 -7.11
C ARG A 495 -33.53 -10.63 -7.67
N PRO A 496 -32.85 -11.57 -7.01
CA PRO A 496 -31.68 -12.23 -7.57
C PRO A 496 -32.00 -12.88 -8.94
N PRO A 497 -31.10 -12.79 -9.95
CA PRO A 497 -31.37 -13.30 -11.30
C PRO A 497 -31.65 -14.82 -11.39
N THR A 498 -31.26 -15.58 -10.37
CA THR A 498 -31.29 -17.05 -10.35
C THR A 498 -32.61 -17.65 -9.85
N CYS A 499 -33.55 -16.85 -9.36
CA CYS A 499 -34.74 -17.35 -8.68
C CYS A 499 -36.05 -17.00 -9.41
N GLN A 500 -37.03 -17.91 -9.30
CA GLN A 500 -38.38 -17.74 -9.86
C GLN A 500 -39.38 -17.14 -8.87
N ASP A 501 -38.99 -16.99 -7.60
CA ASP A 501 -39.85 -16.39 -6.58
C ASP A 501 -40.07 -14.90 -6.87
N TRP A 502 -41.28 -14.45 -6.57
CA TRP A 502 -41.76 -13.08 -6.76
C TRP A 502 -42.12 -12.43 -5.43
N GLY A 503 -41.89 -13.09 -4.28
CA GLY A 503 -42.26 -12.63 -2.94
C GLY A 503 -41.45 -11.40 -2.49
N PRO A 504 -41.97 -10.17 -2.63
CA PRO A 504 -41.17 -8.95 -2.53
C PRO A 504 -41.40 -8.29 -1.18
N ILE A 505 -41.24 -9.07 -0.11
CA ILE A 505 -41.59 -8.63 1.23
C ILE A 505 -40.36 -8.50 2.12
N PHE A 506 -40.40 -7.54 3.02
CA PHE A 506 -39.32 -7.26 3.93
C PHE A 506 -39.87 -6.81 5.27
N LEU A 507 -39.15 -7.07 6.35
CA LEU A 507 -39.29 -6.31 7.59
C LEU A 507 -38.41 -5.07 7.52
N ALA A 508 -38.80 -4.04 8.25
CA ALA A 508 -37.97 -2.87 8.47
C ALA A 508 -37.96 -2.47 9.94
N ASP A 509 -36.82 -1.98 10.41
CA ASP A 509 -36.58 -1.59 11.80
C ASP A 509 -35.45 -0.55 11.87
N ASN A 510 -35.25 0.08 13.03
CA ASN A 510 -34.16 1.02 13.32
C ASN A 510 -33.95 2.07 12.20
N MET A 511 -34.98 2.86 11.93
CA MET A 511 -34.92 3.95 10.96
C MET A 511 -34.20 5.15 11.57
N ILE A 512 -33.13 5.62 10.94
CA ILE A 512 -32.38 6.80 11.38
C ILE A 512 -32.45 7.85 10.29
N VAL A 513 -32.86 9.06 10.64
CA VAL A 513 -32.98 10.19 9.71
C VAL A 513 -32.22 11.39 10.24
N THR A 514 -31.64 12.17 9.34
CA THR A 514 -31.05 13.46 9.67
C THR A 514 -31.89 14.54 9.01
N MET A 515 -32.47 15.41 9.82
CA MET A 515 -33.18 16.59 9.33
C MET A 515 -32.22 17.39 8.46
N ALA A 516 -32.71 17.88 7.33
CA ALA A 516 -31.97 18.86 6.59
C ALA A 516 -31.76 20.07 7.53
N PRO A 517 -30.59 20.72 7.48
CA PRO A 517 -30.51 22.06 8.05
C PRO A 517 -31.72 22.85 7.51
N PRO A 518 -32.38 23.67 8.36
CA PRO A 518 -33.47 24.50 7.86
C PRO A 518 -33.00 25.22 6.61
N SER A 519 -33.91 25.37 5.64
CA SER A 519 -33.63 26.21 4.49
C SER A 519 -33.41 27.63 5.02
N CYS A 520 -32.17 27.97 5.30
CA CYS A 520 -31.80 29.35 5.49
C CYS A 520 -31.96 29.97 4.09
N ASP A 521 -32.84 30.96 4.01
CA ASP A 521 -33.07 31.74 2.80
C ASP A 521 -32.34 33.06 3.00
N PRO A 522 -31.15 33.23 2.43
CA PRO A 522 -30.42 34.48 2.57
C PRO A 522 -31.11 35.62 1.80
N ASP A 523 -32.15 35.34 0.99
CA ASP A 523 -33.08 36.33 0.45
C ASP A 523 -34.08 36.77 1.54
N VAL A 524 -33.60 37.52 2.53
CA VAL A 524 -34.41 37.92 3.70
C VAL A 524 -35.45 38.99 3.37
N ASN A 525 -35.33 39.64 2.21
CA ASN A 525 -36.29 40.63 1.71
C ASN A 525 -37.29 40.07 0.67
N CYS A 526 -37.17 38.79 0.30
CA CYS A 526 -38.03 38.04 -0.62
C CYS A 526 -38.20 38.70 -1.99
N ASP A 527 -37.17 39.40 -2.48
CA ASP A 527 -37.19 40.01 -3.82
C ASP A 527 -36.80 39.02 -4.93
N GLY A 528 -36.39 37.80 -4.55
CA GLY A 528 -35.98 36.72 -5.42
C GLY A 528 -34.48 36.73 -5.76
N ALA A 529 -33.69 37.60 -5.14
CA ALA A 529 -32.25 37.73 -5.41
C ALA A 529 -31.43 37.93 -4.13
N VAL A 530 -30.53 36.98 -3.85
CA VAL A 530 -29.56 37.10 -2.75
C VAL A 530 -28.47 38.11 -3.10
N ASN A 531 -28.50 39.30 -2.49
CA ASN A 531 -27.60 40.40 -2.79
C ASN A 531 -27.46 41.41 -1.62
N GLY A 532 -26.79 42.55 -1.83
CA GLY A 532 -26.56 43.55 -0.78
C GLY A 532 -27.84 44.13 -0.15
N PHE A 533 -28.98 44.08 -0.83
CA PHE A 533 -30.27 44.50 -0.29
C PHE A 533 -30.79 43.56 0.81
N ASP A 534 -30.33 42.31 0.85
CA ASP A 534 -30.63 41.39 1.95
C ASP A 534 -29.86 41.73 3.21
N VAL A 535 -28.59 42.15 3.05
CA VAL A 535 -27.78 42.66 4.15
C VAL A 535 -28.43 43.91 4.74
N GLU A 536 -28.84 44.85 3.90
CA GLU A 536 -29.54 46.07 4.35
C GLU A 536 -30.86 45.76 5.07
N ALA A 537 -31.63 44.78 4.58
CA ALA A 537 -32.88 44.36 5.20
C ALA A 537 -32.64 43.67 6.56
N MET A 538 -31.59 42.86 6.68
CA MET A 538 -31.20 42.24 7.95
C MET A 538 -30.69 43.28 8.97
N GLU A 539 -29.86 44.24 8.55
CA GLU A 539 -29.41 45.34 9.41
C GLU A 539 -30.58 46.16 9.95
N GLN A 540 -31.61 46.41 9.12
CA GLN A 540 -32.84 47.08 9.54
C GLN A 540 -33.61 46.24 10.56
N ALA A 541 -33.75 44.93 10.32
CA ALA A 541 -34.47 44.01 11.20
C ALA A 541 -33.82 43.89 12.59
N VAL A 542 -32.48 43.81 12.65
CA VAL A 542 -31.71 43.84 13.92
C VAL A 542 -31.95 45.13 14.72
N ASN A 543 -32.19 46.25 14.02
CA ASN A 543 -32.53 47.53 14.64
C ASN A 543 -34.04 47.70 14.91
N GLY A 544 -34.84 46.65 14.71
CA GLY A 544 -36.28 46.61 15.00
C GLY A 544 -37.18 47.13 13.86
N ASP A 545 -36.63 47.41 12.68
CA ASP A 545 -37.39 47.76 11.48
C ASP A 545 -37.51 46.56 10.54
N VAL A 546 -38.68 45.90 10.55
CA VAL A 546 -38.97 44.72 9.75
C VAL A 546 -39.78 45.04 8.48
N SER A 547 -39.82 46.30 8.06
CA SER A 547 -40.66 46.73 6.93
C SER A 547 -40.28 46.09 5.59
N ASN A 548 -39.02 45.71 5.42
CA ASN A 548 -38.48 45.00 4.25
C ASN A 548 -38.04 43.56 4.60
N PHE A 549 -38.49 43.01 5.73
CA PHE A 549 -38.11 41.69 6.22
C PHE A 549 -39.32 40.74 6.17
N CYS A 550 -39.23 39.67 5.38
CA CYS A 550 -40.36 38.79 5.06
C CYS A 550 -40.09 37.31 5.36
N GLN A 551 -38.84 36.97 5.71
CA GLN A 551 -38.43 35.62 6.09
C GLN A 551 -38.98 35.26 7.49
N ALA A 552 -39.38 34.00 7.67
CA ALA A 552 -40.00 33.52 8.91
C ALA A 552 -38.99 33.28 10.04
N ASP A 553 -37.71 33.10 9.69
CA ASP A 553 -36.62 32.85 10.63
C ASP A 553 -35.34 33.57 10.15
N GLY A 554 -35.13 34.78 10.65
CA GLY A 554 -33.91 35.57 10.42
C GLY A 554 -32.76 35.22 11.36
N ASP A 555 -32.97 34.30 12.29
CA ASP A 555 -31.99 33.90 13.31
C ASP A 555 -31.14 32.76 12.74
N PHE A 556 -30.17 33.12 11.90
CA PHE A 556 -29.33 32.18 11.16
C PHE A 556 -28.44 31.37 12.11
N ASN A 557 -28.05 31.93 13.26
CA ASN A 557 -27.23 31.23 14.25
C ASN A 557 -28.04 30.48 15.33
N LYS A 558 -29.38 30.60 15.32
CA LYS A 558 -30.35 29.97 16.24
C LYS A 558 -30.12 30.28 17.71
N ASP A 559 -29.61 31.46 18.03
CA ASP A 559 -29.38 31.87 19.42
C ASP A 559 -30.63 32.47 20.10
N GLY A 560 -31.71 32.63 19.34
CA GLY A 560 -32.99 33.20 19.73
C GLY A 560 -33.06 34.72 19.59
N ALA A 561 -32.06 35.37 19.00
CA ALA A 561 -31.97 36.82 18.89
C ALA A 561 -31.38 37.30 17.56
N LEU A 562 -32.15 38.09 16.80
CA LEU A 562 -31.63 38.83 15.65
C LEU A 562 -30.56 39.84 16.09
N ASN A 563 -29.32 39.63 15.66
CA ASN A 563 -28.19 40.46 16.03
C ASN A 563 -27.12 40.53 14.91
N GLY A 564 -25.95 41.10 15.22
CA GLY A 564 -24.88 41.26 14.23
C GLY A 564 -24.35 39.95 13.64
N PHE A 565 -24.51 38.82 14.34
CA PHE A 565 -24.14 37.50 13.80
C PHE A 565 -25.05 37.07 12.64
N ASP A 566 -26.33 37.44 12.67
CA ASP A 566 -27.27 37.15 11.57
C ASP A 566 -27.03 38.04 10.35
N VAL A 567 -26.57 39.28 10.56
CA VAL A 567 -26.10 40.16 9.47
C VAL A 567 -24.87 39.54 8.80
N GLU A 568 -23.88 39.11 9.59
CA GLU A 568 -22.65 38.51 9.08
C GLU A 568 -22.92 37.20 8.32
N ALA A 569 -23.92 36.43 8.77
CA ALA A 569 -24.41 35.24 8.07
C ALA A 569 -24.95 35.56 6.66
N VAL A 570 -25.80 36.59 6.52
CA VAL A 570 -26.33 37.05 5.22
C VAL A 570 -25.21 37.62 4.33
N GLU A 571 -24.28 38.39 4.90
CA GLU A 571 -23.12 38.92 4.18
C GLU A 571 -22.24 37.80 3.58
N GLN A 572 -21.99 36.73 4.34
CA GLN A 572 -21.24 35.58 3.85
C GLN A 572 -21.97 34.88 2.70
N ALA A 573 -23.29 34.70 2.81
CA ALA A 573 -24.11 34.10 1.77
C ALA A 573 -24.11 34.94 0.47
N VAL A 574 -24.21 36.26 0.56
CA VAL A 574 -24.08 37.20 -0.59
C VAL A 574 -22.71 37.06 -1.28
N ASN A 575 -21.68 36.74 -0.51
CA ASN A 575 -20.31 36.50 -1.02
C ASN A 575 -20.08 35.07 -1.53
N GLY A 576 -21.13 34.25 -1.66
CA GLY A 576 -21.06 32.91 -2.22
C GLY A 576 -20.62 31.84 -1.22
N ALA A 577 -20.61 32.14 0.09
CA ALA A 577 -20.51 31.10 1.10
C ALA A 577 -21.80 30.25 1.10
N PRO A 578 -21.71 28.95 1.39
CA PRO A 578 -22.90 28.15 1.63
C PRO A 578 -23.68 28.74 2.81
N CYS A 579 -24.98 28.55 2.77
CA CYS A 579 -25.89 29.15 3.72
C CYS A 579 -25.57 28.67 5.17
N PRO A 580 -25.40 29.60 6.13
CA PRO A 580 -24.83 29.32 7.47
C PRO A 580 -25.76 28.56 8.41
#